data_AF-N6VKI9-F1
#
_entry.id   AF-N6VKI9-F1
#
_cell.length_a   1.000
_cell.length_b   1.000
_cell.length_c   1.000
_cell.angle_alpha   90.00
_cell.angle_beta   90.00
_cell.angle_gamma   90.00
#
_symmetry.space_group_name_H-M   'P 1'
#
loop_
_entity.id
_entity.type
_entity.pdbx_description
1 polymer ?
#
loop_
_entity_poly.entity_id
_entity_poly.type
_entity_poly.pdbx_seq_one_letter_code
_entity_poly.pdbx_strand_id
1 'polypeptide(L)'
;MRVYDQLQELFAVKANGEVIAEAMRILSCGLKISQNSDEKGMSLAYGRALETVSVGSLMETVKRILRGEVKTISETFFPSTCELVRLCRDLEGSLLTTASLVRKAVLNTQAKALKEQERGENVIPFTKTG
;
A
#
# COMPACT_ATOMS: atom_id res chain seq x y z
N MET A 1 -9.79 12.76 -8.14
CA MET A 1 -8.33 12.92 -8.41
C MET A 1 -7.46 12.88 -7.15
N ARG A 2 -7.92 13.39 -5.99
CA ARG A 2 -7.14 13.43 -4.72
C ARG A 2 -6.71 12.08 -4.13
N VAL A 3 -7.41 10.98 -4.42
CA VAL A 3 -7.18 9.67 -3.76
C VAL A 3 -5.78 9.09 -4.05
N TYR A 4 -5.27 9.27 -5.26
CA TYR A 4 -3.93 8.79 -5.61
C TYR A 4 -2.84 9.57 -4.85
N ASP A 5 -2.98 10.90 -4.81
CA ASP A 5 -2.01 11.77 -4.15
C ASP A 5 -2.05 11.53 -2.61
N GLN A 6 -3.25 11.38 -2.03
CA GLN A 6 -3.44 11.00 -0.63
C GLN A 6 -2.82 9.64 -0.28
N LEU A 7 -2.89 8.67 -1.19
CA LEU A 7 -2.27 7.36 -0.98
C LEU A 7 -0.74 7.46 -1.01
N GLN A 8 -0.18 8.30 -1.88
CA GLN A 8 1.26 8.59 -1.89
C GLN A 8 1.72 9.28 -0.62
N GLU A 9 0.97 10.27 -0.14
CA GLU A 9 1.23 10.96 1.13
C GLU A 9 1.20 9.98 2.31
N LEU A 10 0.22 9.07 2.34
CA LEU A 10 0.11 8.04 3.37
C LEU A 10 1.37 7.14 3.41
N PHE A 11 1.89 6.75 2.26
CA PHE A 11 3.09 5.91 2.17
C PHE A 11 4.42 6.69 2.32
N ALA A 12 4.37 8.03 2.27
CA ALA A 12 5.54 8.85 2.54
C ALA A 12 5.90 8.87 4.04
N VAL A 13 4.91 8.67 4.93
CA VAL A 13 5.14 8.63 6.38
C VAL A 13 5.83 7.32 6.78
N LYS A 14 7.12 7.41 7.12
CA LYS A 14 7.95 6.26 7.48
C LYS A 14 7.75 5.80 8.92
N ALA A 15 7.88 4.50 9.13
CA ALA A 15 7.77 3.91 10.46
C ALA A 15 8.92 4.38 11.35
N ASN A 16 8.59 4.89 12.53
CA ASN A 16 9.55 5.27 13.55
C ASN A 16 9.73 4.12 14.56
N GLY A 17 10.65 4.27 15.51
CA GLY A 17 10.95 3.24 16.51
C GLY A 17 9.75 2.81 17.35
N GLU A 18 8.85 3.73 17.70
CA GLU A 18 7.64 3.42 18.48
C GLU A 18 6.67 2.54 17.71
N VAL A 19 6.37 2.91 16.46
CA VAL A 19 5.50 2.13 15.57
C VAL A 19 6.11 0.76 15.29
N ILE A 20 7.43 0.69 15.08
CA ILE A 20 8.12 -0.58 14.87
C ILE A 20 8.02 -1.47 16.12
N ALA A 21 8.27 -0.91 17.31
CA ALA A 21 8.16 -1.65 18.57
C ALA A 21 6.72 -2.14 18.81
N GLU A 22 5.72 -1.32 18.52
CA GLU A 22 4.31 -1.71 18.60
C GLU A 22 3.99 -2.86 17.63
N ALA A 23 4.39 -2.74 16.37
CA ALA A 23 4.21 -3.80 15.37
C ALA A 23 4.86 -5.13 15.81
N MET A 24 6.09 -5.09 16.33
CA MET A 24 6.78 -6.28 16.83
C MET A 24 6.08 -6.90 18.04
N ARG A 25 5.58 -6.06 18.96
CA ARG A 25 4.82 -6.52 20.12
C ARG A 25 3.51 -7.19 19.71
N ILE A 26 2.81 -6.65 18.73
CA ILE A 26 1.57 -7.24 18.23
C ILE A 26 1.85 -8.62 17.61
N LEU A 27 2.91 -8.74 16.80
CA LEU A 27 3.33 -10.03 16.24
C LEU A 27 3.74 -11.02 17.33
N SER A 28 4.38 -10.58 18.42
CA SER A 28 4.81 -11.48 19.50
C SER A 28 3.68 -12.04 20.34
N CYS A 29 2.51 -11.40 20.30
CA CYS A 29 1.29 -11.97 20.86
C CYS A 29 0.68 -13.10 20.01
N GLY A 30 1.00 -13.16 18.72
CA GLY A 30 0.44 -14.15 17.78
C GLY A 30 1.41 -15.21 17.27
N LEU A 31 2.72 -14.96 17.34
CA LEU A 31 3.76 -15.78 16.71
C LEU A 31 4.88 -16.13 17.69
N LYS A 32 5.54 -17.26 17.44
CA LYS A 32 6.69 -17.74 18.23
C LYS A 32 7.99 -17.16 17.70
N ILE A 33 8.83 -16.69 18.63
CA ILE A 33 10.25 -16.42 18.39
C ILE A 33 11.01 -17.74 18.59
N SER A 34 12.01 -18.02 17.74
CA SER A 34 12.81 -19.24 17.87
C SER A 34 13.61 -19.23 19.19
N GLN A 35 13.71 -20.37 19.86
CA GLN A 35 14.31 -20.48 21.21
C GLN A 35 15.78 -20.06 21.27
N ASN A 36 16.50 -20.10 20.14
CA ASN A 36 17.92 -19.75 20.05
C ASN A 36 18.15 -18.36 19.44
N SER A 37 17.13 -17.50 19.41
CA SER A 37 17.25 -16.19 18.76
C SER A 37 17.94 -15.18 19.67
N ASP A 38 18.86 -14.40 19.10
CA ASP A 38 19.38 -13.20 19.75
C ASP A 38 18.31 -12.10 19.70
N GLU A 39 17.56 -11.93 20.79
CA GLU A 39 16.48 -10.93 20.88
C GLU A 39 16.97 -9.50 20.64
N LYS A 40 18.18 -9.16 21.09
CA LYS A 40 18.77 -7.83 20.89
C LYS A 40 19.15 -7.64 19.43
N GLY A 41 19.81 -8.64 18.83
CA GLY A 41 20.15 -8.67 17.41
C GLY A 41 18.91 -8.57 16.53
N MET A 42 17.84 -9.31 16.86
CA MET A 42 16.56 -9.25 16.17
C MET A 42 15.95 -7.86 16.24
N SER A 43 15.83 -7.28 17.45
CA SER A 43 15.27 -5.94 17.65
C SER A 43 16.00 -4.87 16.82
N LEU A 44 17.34 -4.89 16.85
CA LEU A 44 18.16 -4.00 16.03
C LEU A 44 17.93 -4.23 14.53
N ALA A 45 17.87 -5.49 14.10
CA ALA A 45 17.67 -5.83 12.69
C ALA A 45 16.30 -5.36 12.17
N TYR A 46 15.21 -5.57 12.93
CA TYR A 46 13.89 -5.07 12.56
C TYR A 46 13.85 -3.54 12.57
N GLY A 47 14.41 -2.89 13.60
CA GLY A 47 14.48 -1.43 13.68
C GLY A 47 15.08 -0.83 12.42
N ARG A 48 16.28 -1.29 12.04
CA ARG A 48 16.98 -0.81 10.84
C ARG A 48 16.26 -1.13 9.53
N ALA A 49 15.71 -2.33 9.41
CA ALA A 49 15.07 -2.77 8.17
C ALA A 49 13.75 -2.03 7.90
N LEU A 50 12.96 -1.81 8.96
CA LEU A 50 11.61 -1.25 8.88
C LEU A 50 11.58 0.29 8.87
N GLU A 51 12.67 0.99 9.23
CA GLU A 51 12.79 2.45 9.04
C GLU A 51 12.50 2.91 7.59
N THR A 52 12.67 2.01 6.62
CA THR A 52 12.43 2.32 5.19
C THR A 52 10.97 2.15 4.74
N VAL A 53 10.14 1.46 5.52
CA VAL A 53 8.74 1.16 5.16
C VAL A 53 7.79 2.21 5.70
N SER A 54 6.63 2.39 5.06
CA SER A 54 5.62 3.30 5.60
C SER A 54 4.94 2.74 6.83
N VAL A 55 4.46 3.62 7.72
CA VAL A 55 3.61 3.28 8.87
C VAL A 55 2.38 2.48 8.41
N GLY A 56 1.71 2.97 7.37
CA GLY A 56 0.50 2.35 6.85
C GLY A 56 0.74 0.93 6.35
N SER A 57 1.81 0.72 5.59
CA SER A 57 2.15 -0.62 5.07
C SER A 57 2.53 -1.59 6.17
N LEU A 58 3.28 -1.14 7.18
CA LEU A 58 3.70 -1.98 8.29
C LEU A 58 2.50 -2.46 9.09
N MET A 59 1.65 -1.54 9.53
CA MET A 59 0.49 -1.88 10.37
C MET A 59 -0.54 -2.72 9.62
N GLU A 60 -0.76 -2.45 8.33
CA GLU A 60 -1.66 -3.30 7.54
C GLU A 60 -1.05 -4.69 7.31
N THR A 61 0.26 -4.78 7.02
CA THR A 61 0.93 -6.07 6.88
C THR A 61 0.83 -6.90 8.16
N VAL A 62 1.05 -6.29 9.34
CA VAL A 62 0.87 -6.97 10.64
C VAL A 62 -0.55 -7.53 10.79
N LYS A 63 -1.58 -6.74 10.47
CA LYS A 63 -2.97 -7.21 10.52
C LYS A 63 -3.20 -8.40 9.59
N ARG A 64 -2.71 -8.34 8.36
CA ARG A 64 -2.87 -9.42 7.37
C ARG A 64 -2.17 -10.71 7.81
N ILE A 65 -1.00 -10.61 8.44
CA ILE A 65 -0.31 -11.75 9.04
C ILE A 65 -1.17 -12.37 10.14
N LEU A 66 -1.65 -11.57 11.09
CA LEU A 66 -2.48 -12.07 12.20
C LEU A 66 -3.83 -12.67 11.76
N ARG A 67 -4.36 -12.24 10.61
CA ARG A 67 -5.58 -12.81 10.01
C ARG A 67 -5.31 -14.08 9.18
N GLY A 68 -4.06 -14.51 9.04
CA GLY A 68 -3.70 -15.66 8.20
C GLY A 68 -3.86 -15.38 6.69
N GLU A 69 -3.87 -14.11 6.27
CA GLU A 69 -4.03 -13.72 4.86
C GLU A 69 -2.72 -13.81 4.07
N VAL A 70 -1.59 -13.98 4.76
CA VAL A 70 -0.26 -14.05 4.15
C VAL A 70 0.23 -15.49 4.12
N LYS A 71 0.15 -16.12 2.94
CA LYS A 71 0.52 -17.54 2.74
C LYS A 71 2.01 -17.80 2.49
N THR A 72 2.80 -16.74 2.35
CA THR A 72 4.21 -16.83 1.92
C THR A 72 5.20 -16.88 3.08
N ILE A 73 4.71 -16.85 4.32
CA ILE A 73 5.51 -16.88 5.55
C ILE A 73 4.96 -17.96 6.49
N SER A 74 5.70 -18.24 7.57
CA SER A 74 5.21 -19.12 8.62
C SER A 74 4.00 -18.55 9.35
N GLU A 75 2.96 -19.36 9.53
CA GLU A 75 1.81 -19.05 10.40
C GLU A 75 2.13 -19.20 11.89
N THR A 76 3.29 -19.79 12.22
CA THR A 76 3.68 -20.10 13.60
C THR A 76 4.85 -19.25 14.09
N PHE A 77 5.79 -18.92 13.21
CA PHE A 77 7.06 -18.29 13.57
C PHE A 77 7.12 -16.86 13.06
N PHE A 78 7.90 -16.03 13.76
CA PHE A 78 8.19 -14.68 13.30
C PHE A 78 8.70 -14.65 11.86
N PRO A 79 8.19 -13.75 11.01
CA PRO A 79 8.75 -13.54 9.68
C PRO A 79 10.14 -12.95 9.81
N SER A 80 11.10 -13.40 9.01
CA SER A 80 12.40 -12.73 8.95
C SER A 80 12.25 -11.24 8.58
N THR A 81 13.25 -10.44 8.91
CA THR A 81 13.28 -9.01 8.57
C THR A 81 13.07 -8.77 7.07
N CYS A 82 13.69 -9.60 6.23
CA CYS A 82 13.56 -9.54 4.78
C CYS A 82 12.14 -9.86 4.32
N GLU A 83 11.52 -10.92 4.87
CA GLU A 83 10.14 -11.29 4.55
C GLU A 83 9.16 -10.17 4.90
N LEU A 84 9.28 -9.61 6.11
CA LEU A 84 8.38 -8.56 6.55
C LEU A 84 8.53 -7.27 5.73
N VAL A 85 9.76 -6.85 5.43
CA VAL A 85 10.01 -5.69 4.56
C VAL A 85 9.44 -5.92 3.16
N ARG A 86 9.63 -7.11 2.59
CA ARG A 86 9.10 -7.45 1.27
C ARG A 86 7.57 -7.36 1.26
N LEU A 87 6.90 -7.95 2.24
CA LEU A 87 5.44 -7.87 2.34
C LEU A 87 4.92 -6.44 2.41
N CYS A 88 5.59 -5.57 3.18
CA CYS A 88 5.23 -4.16 3.27
C CYS A 88 5.37 -3.46 1.90
N ARG A 89 6.49 -3.68 1.21
CA ARG A 89 6.76 -3.08 -0.11
C ARG A 89 5.82 -3.60 -1.20
N ASP A 90 5.52 -4.89 -1.19
CA ASP A 90 4.60 -5.51 -2.14
C ASP A 90 3.18 -4.94 -1.96
N LEU A 91 2.76 -4.70 -0.71
CA LEU A 91 1.50 -4.04 -0.40
C LEU A 91 1.46 -2.60 -0.92
N GLU A 92 2.48 -1.79 -0.63
CA GLU A 92 2.59 -0.40 -1.13
C GLU A 92 2.55 -0.37 -2.66
N GLY A 93 3.39 -1.19 -3.31
CA GLY A 93 3.50 -1.25 -4.76
C GLY A 93 2.19 -1.67 -5.43
N SER A 94 1.51 -2.69 -4.88
CA SER A 94 0.23 -3.17 -5.40
C SER A 94 -0.86 -2.11 -5.31
N LEU A 95 -0.94 -1.41 -4.17
CA LEU A 95 -1.95 -0.37 -3.94
C LEU A 95 -1.69 0.87 -4.81
N LEU A 96 -0.44 1.34 -4.90
CA LEU A 96 -0.07 2.46 -5.77
C LEU A 96 -0.30 2.15 -7.25
N THR A 97 0.04 0.93 -7.68
CA THR A 97 -0.21 0.49 -9.06
C THR A 97 -1.70 0.49 -9.37
N THR A 98 -2.51 -0.09 -8.49
CA THR A 98 -3.97 -0.14 -8.65
C THR A 98 -4.55 1.27 -8.69
N ALA A 99 -4.17 2.14 -7.76
CA ALA A 99 -4.63 3.53 -7.73
C ALA A 99 -4.22 4.31 -8.99
N SER A 100 -3.02 4.07 -9.52
CA SER A 100 -2.54 4.68 -10.77
C SER A 100 -3.40 4.26 -11.97
N LEU A 101 -3.73 2.97 -12.06
CA LEU A 101 -4.58 2.43 -13.11
C LEU A 101 -5.99 3.03 -13.04
N VAL A 102 -6.59 3.09 -11.86
CA VAL A 102 -7.91 3.72 -11.65
C VAL A 102 -7.88 5.21 -12.04
N ARG A 103 -6.85 5.95 -11.61
CA ARG A 103 -6.68 7.37 -11.98
C ARG A 103 -6.62 7.54 -13.50
N LYS A 104 -5.81 6.73 -14.20
CA LYS A 104 -5.71 6.75 -15.67
C LYS A 104 -7.05 6.45 -16.33
N ALA A 105 -7.78 5.44 -15.85
CA ALA A 105 -9.09 5.08 -16.39
C ALA A 105 -10.10 6.22 -16.27
N VAL A 106 -10.19 6.86 -15.09
CA VAL A 106 -11.10 8.00 -14.86
C VAL A 106 -10.77 9.18 -15.77
N LEU A 107 -9.49 9.56 -15.87
CA LEU A 107 -9.06 10.67 -16.73
C LEU A 107 -9.35 10.38 -18.21
N ASN A 108 -9.13 9.14 -18.66
CA ASN A 108 -9.43 8.74 -20.03
C ASN A 108 -10.93 8.81 -20.32
N THR A 109 -11.79 8.37 -19.39
CA THR A 109 -13.24 8.45 -19.53
C THR A 109 -13.72 9.91 -19.60
N GLN A 110 -13.20 10.77 -18.72
CA GLN A 110 -13.51 12.20 -18.74
C GLN A 110 -13.09 12.87 -20.05
N ALA A 111 -11.88 12.57 -20.54
CA ALA A 111 -11.38 13.11 -21.79
C ALA A 111 -12.20 12.64 -23.01
N LYS A 112 -12.70 11.40 -23.01
CA LYS A 112 -13.61 10.90 -24.06
C LYS A 112 -14.95 11.63 -24.03
N ALA A 113 -15.56 11.76 -22.85
CA ALA A 113 -16.84 12.45 -22.70
C ALA A 113 -16.77 13.91 -23.18
N LEU A 114 -15.68 14.62 -22.86
CA LEU A 114 -15.48 16.01 -23.31
C LEU A 114 -15.39 16.10 -24.84
N LYS A 115 -14.62 15.21 -25.48
CA LYS A 115 -14.51 15.16 -26.95
C LYS A 115 -15.84 14.82 -27.64
N GLU A 116 -16.66 13.98 -27.03
CA GLU A 116 -17.98 13.62 -27.56
C GLU A 116 -18.96 14.79 -27.44
N GLN A 117 -18.91 15.55 -26.34
CA GLN A 117 -19.69 16.77 -26.17
C GLN A 117 -19.29 17.85 -27.19
N GLU A 118 -17.99 18.11 -27.35
CA GLU A 118 -17.47 19.05 -28.38
C GLU A 118 -17.89 18.65 -29.80
N ARG A 119 -17.97 17.34 -30.09
CA ARG A 119 -18.44 16.83 -31.39
C ARG A 119 -19.95 16.97 -31.57
N GLY A 120 -20.74 16.88 -30.49
CA GLY A 120 -22.19 17.08 -30.51
C GLY A 120 -22.60 18.55 -30.63
N GLU A 121 -21.89 19.46 -29.95
CA GLU A 121 -22.13 20.90 -30.02
C GLU A 121 -21.73 21.52 -31.37
N ASN A 122 -20.76 20.93 -32.09
CA ASN A 122 -20.39 21.34 -33.45
C ASN A 122 -21.40 20.95 -34.55
N VAL A 123 -22.49 20.24 -34.21
CA VAL A 123 -23.60 19.96 -35.14
C VAL A 123 -24.68 21.03 -34.95
N ILE A 124 -24.39 22.27 -35.35
CA ILE A 124 -25.42 23.30 -35.48
C ILE A 124 -26.25 22.97 -36.74
N PRO A 125 -27.58 22.79 -36.65
CA PRO A 125 -28.42 22.59 -37.82
C PRO A 125 -28.45 23.88 -38.63
N PHE A 126 -27.96 23.83 -39.86
CA PHE A 126 -28.18 24.90 -40.84
C PHE A 126 -29.69 25.12 -40.99
N THR A 127 -30.12 26.33 -40.62
CA THR A 127 -31.44 26.88 -40.86
C THR A 127 -31.79 26.78 -42.34
N LYS A 128 -32.89 26.11 -42.69
CA LYS A 128 -33.58 26.36 -43.96
C LYS A 128 -34.62 27.46 -43.74
N THR A 129 -34.22 28.69 -44.00
CA THR A 129 -35.10 29.74 -44.52
C THR A 129 -35.25 29.50 -46.02
N GLY A 130 -36.48 29.40 -46.50
CA GLY A 130 -36.83 29.22 -47.91
C GLY A 130 -38.19 28.57 -48.08
#